data_AF-A0A7S3MDF3-F1
#
_entry.id   AF-A0A7S3MDF3-F1
#
_cell.length_a   1.000
_cell.length_b   1.000
_cell.length_c   1.000
_cell.angle_alpha   90.00
_cell.angle_beta   90.00
_cell.angle_gamma   90.00
#
_symmetry.space_group_name_H-M   'P 1'
#
loop_
_entity.id
_entity.type
_entity.pdbx_description
1 polymer ?
#
loop_
_entity_poly.entity_id
_entity_poly.type
_entity_poly.pdbx_seq_one_letter_code
_entity_poly.pdbx_strand_id
1 'polypeptide(L)'
;GSRISDLDAVLLDGDLLRLEHAGYQEVVRDGLDRGCIWRSAYPALRSQVRNAKDTLFRQSVERRQNLVIPHTCQRLERDCLWMLRELVSKGYVNHLVIVEGDRDEIRRRGERRASALGKNYAPNEYTASLRSFGPMSQHANGQVLRVWNTGPEAPLVTSRSEGGT
;
A
#
# COMPACT_ATOMS: atom_id res chain seq x y z
N GLY A 1 -21.14 8.20 -2.01
CA GLY A 1 -19.77 7.76 -1.69
C GLY A 1 -18.84 8.90 -2.02
N SER A 2 -18.15 9.44 -1.02
CA SER A 2 -17.19 10.53 -1.20
C SER A 2 -16.08 10.09 -2.17
N ARG A 3 -15.75 10.91 -3.17
CA ARG A 3 -14.64 10.60 -4.07
C ARG A 3 -13.34 10.87 -3.32
N ILE A 4 -12.27 10.11 -3.62
CA ILE A 4 -10.94 10.35 -3.05
C ILE A 4 -10.46 11.80 -3.34
N SER A 5 -11.00 12.46 -4.37
CA SER A 5 -10.76 13.88 -4.68
C SER A 5 -11.19 14.86 -3.60
N ASP A 6 -12.04 14.42 -2.65
CA ASP A 6 -12.62 15.28 -1.62
C ASP A 6 -11.90 15.10 -0.27
N LEU A 7 -10.86 14.26 -0.23
CA LEU A 7 -10.01 14.09 0.95
C LEU A 7 -8.95 15.19 0.98
N ASP A 8 -8.86 15.91 2.10
CA ASP A 8 -7.73 16.79 2.39
C ASP A 8 -6.50 15.96 2.82
N ALA A 9 -6.03 15.10 1.91
CA ALA A 9 -4.90 14.19 2.14
C ALA A 9 -4.16 13.83 0.83
N VAL A 10 -2.85 13.59 0.95
CA VAL A 10 -2.03 13.09 -0.15
C VAL A 10 -2.01 11.56 -0.11
N LEU A 11 -2.41 10.93 -1.22
CA LEU A 11 -2.34 9.48 -1.40
C LEU A 11 -0.98 9.06 -1.98
N LEU A 12 -0.16 8.38 -1.18
CA LEU A 12 1.15 7.87 -1.57
C LEU A 12 1.05 6.43 -2.08
N ASP A 13 0.41 6.23 -3.23
CA ASP A 13 0.23 4.91 -3.85
C ASP A 13 1.21 4.66 -5.00
N GLY A 14 1.93 3.55 -4.92
CA GLY A 14 2.83 3.14 -5.99
C GLY A 14 2.09 2.60 -7.22
N ASP A 15 0.85 2.12 -7.07
CA ASP A 15 0.01 1.72 -8.22
C ASP A 15 -0.27 2.94 -9.11
N LEU A 16 -0.62 4.09 -8.54
CA LEU A 16 -0.87 5.33 -9.29
C LEU A 16 0.37 5.82 -10.05
N LEU A 17 1.54 5.85 -9.39
CA LEU A 17 2.79 6.25 -10.05
C LEU A 17 3.16 5.34 -11.24
N ARG A 18 2.78 4.06 -11.19
CA ARG A 18 2.97 3.13 -12.32
C ARG A 18 2.00 3.42 -13.45
N LEU A 19 0.74 3.73 -13.13
CA LEU A 19 -0.28 4.06 -14.13
C LEU A 19 0.12 5.28 -14.96
N GLU A 20 0.75 6.27 -14.33
CA GLU A 20 1.22 7.49 -14.99
C GLU A 20 2.58 7.35 -15.69
N HIS A 21 3.33 6.26 -15.46
CA HIS A 21 4.66 6.09 -16.05
C HIS A 21 4.58 5.58 -17.49
N ALA A 22 4.67 6.49 -18.47
CA ALA A 22 4.52 6.21 -19.91
C ALA A 22 5.30 4.98 -20.39
N GLY A 23 6.62 4.91 -20.15
CA GLY A 23 7.44 3.78 -20.59
C GLY A 23 7.11 2.44 -19.91
N TYR A 24 6.46 2.48 -18.74
CA TYR A 24 6.00 1.25 -18.08
C TYR A 24 4.68 0.80 -18.71
N GLN A 25 3.79 1.74 -19.00
CA GLN A 25 2.54 1.45 -19.71
C GLN A 25 2.78 0.91 -21.12
N GLU A 26 3.82 1.38 -21.83
CA GLU A 26 4.24 0.82 -23.11
C GLU A 26 4.66 -0.64 -22.99
N VAL A 27 5.50 -0.97 -22.01
CA VAL A 27 5.94 -2.35 -21.75
C VAL A 27 4.77 -3.24 -21.33
N VAL A 28 3.86 -2.75 -20.49
CA VAL A 28 2.63 -3.48 -20.11
C VAL A 28 1.78 -3.77 -21.35
N ARG A 29 1.55 -2.76 -22.22
CA ARG A 29 0.76 -2.91 -23.44
C ARG A 29 1.38 -3.94 -24.39
N ASP A 30 2.68 -3.85 -24.67
CA ASP A 30 3.37 -4.82 -25.54
C ASP A 30 3.27 -6.25 -24.98
N GLY A 31 3.38 -6.43 -23.65
CA GLY A 31 3.17 -7.73 -23.02
C GLY A 31 1.75 -8.26 -23.24
N LEU A 32 0.74 -7.43 -22.98
CA LEU A 32 -0.67 -7.80 -23.15
C LEU A 32 -1.02 -8.15 -24.60
N ASP A 33 -0.52 -7.38 -25.57
CA ASP A 33 -0.70 -7.63 -27.00
C ASP A 33 -0.10 -8.98 -27.44
N ARG A 34 0.92 -9.46 -26.72
CA ARG A 34 1.58 -10.76 -26.92
C ARG A 34 1.02 -11.88 -26.04
N GLY A 35 0.03 -11.59 -25.20
CA GLY A 35 -0.51 -12.55 -24.23
C GLY A 35 0.49 -12.96 -23.14
N CYS A 36 1.44 -12.10 -22.78
CA CYS A 36 2.46 -12.38 -21.78
C CYS A 36 2.70 -11.21 -20.81
N ILE A 37 3.58 -11.42 -19.82
CA ILE A 37 3.99 -10.39 -18.86
C ILE A 37 5.52 -10.34 -18.82
N TRP A 38 6.07 -9.15 -19.02
CA TRP A 38 7.49 -8.90 -18.86
C TRP A 38 7.88 -8.90 -17.38
N ARG A 39 8.31 -10.06 -16.87
CA ARG A 39 8.63 -10.27 -15.44
C ARG A 39 9.60 -9.24 -14.85
N SER A 40 10.51 -8.70 -15.66
CA SER A 40 11.53 -7.74 -15.24
C SER A 40 11.09 -6.26 -15.32
N ALA A 41 9.92 -5.97 -15.90
CA ALA A 41 9.45 -4.60 -16.10
C ALA A 41 9.30 -3.84 -14.77
N TYR A 42 8.57 -4.42 -13.81
CA TYR A 42 8.42 -3.78 -12.49
C TYR A 42 9.73 -3.75 -11.68
N PRO A 43 10.51 -4.84 -11.57
CA PRO A 43 11.83 -4.79 -10.94
C PRO A 43 12.73 -3.65 -11.45
N ALA A 44 12.74 -3.37 -12.76
CA ALA A 44 13.51 -2.28 -13.35
C ALA A 44 13.02 -0.89 -12.89
N LEU A 45 11.70 -0.72 -12.72
CA LEU A 45 11.09 0.55 -12.29
C LEU A 45 11.06 0.74 -10.76
N ARG A 46 11.19 -0.35 -9.99
CA ARG A 46 10.88 -0.37 -8.55
C ARG A 46 11.65 0.67 -7.73
N SER A 47 12.92 0.92 -8.04
CA SER A 47 13.74 1.91 -7.34
C SER A 47 13.25 3.33 -7.62
N GLN A 48 12.92 3.65 -8.88
CA GLN A 48 12.43 4.97 -9.28
C GLN A 48 11.08 5.27 -8.63
N VAL A 49 10.13 4.32 -8.66
CA VAL A 49 8.84 4.48 -7.98
C VAL A 49 9.02 4.65 -6.47
N ARG A 50 9.95 3.92 -5.85
CA ARG A 50 10.26 4.11 -4.42
C ARG A 50 10.80 5.50 -4.16
N ASN A 51 11.80 5.95 -4.92
CA ASN A 51 12.40 7.27 -4.74
C ASN A 51 11.38 8.40 -4.94
N ALA A 52 10.46 8.25 -5.91
CA ALA A 52 9.36 9.19 -6.12
C ALA A 52 8.41 9.21 -4.91
N LYS A 53 8.02 8.04 -4.38
CA LYS A 53 7.22 7.96 -3.15
C LYS A 53 7.93 8.59 -1.95
N ASP A 54 9.21 8.31 -1.76
CA ASP A 54 9.99 8.84 -0.63
C ASP A 54 10.14 10.37 -0.73
N THR A 55 10.28 10.90 -1.95
CA THR A 55 10.32 12.35 -2.21
C THR A 55 8.97 13.00 -1.88
N LEU A 56 7.86 12.44 -2.38
CA LEU A 56 6.51 12.94 -2.10
C LEU A 56 6.18 12.84 -0.62
N PHE A 57 6.60 11.77 0.05
CA PHE A 57 6.47 11.61 1.49
C PHE A 57 7.13 12.77 2.24
N ARG A 58 8.42 13.01 2.01
CA ARG A 58 9.17 14.10 2.68
C ARG A 58 8.54 15.47 2.43
N GLN A 59 8.20 15.78 1.19
CA GLN A 59 7.56 17.05 0.84
C GLN A 59 6.20 17.23 1.54
N SER A 60 5.39 16.17 1.62
CA SER A 60 4.09 16.22 2.28
C SER A 60 4.23 16.39 3.79
N VAL A 61 5.23 15.73 4.39
CA VAL A 61 5.58 15.87 5.81
C VAL A 61 6.06 17.28 6.13
N GLU A 62 6.95 17.85 5.31
CA GLU A 62 7.42 19.24 5.44
C GLU A 62 6.25 20.25 5.39
N ARG A 63 5.27 19.98 4.53
CA ARG A 63 4.05 20.79 4.36
C ARG A 63 2.96 20.48 5.39
N ARG A 64 3.18 19.55 6.31
CA ARG A 64 2.19 19.08 7.32
C ARG A 64 0.87 18.62 6.72
N GLN A 65 0.89 18.03 5.52
CA GLN A 65 -0.31 17.50 4.87
C GLN A 65 -0.71 16.17 5.49
N ASN A 66 -2.01 15.87 5.54
CA ASN A 66 -2.47 14.52 5.89
C ASN A 66 -2.02 13.52 4.82
N LEU A 67 -1.74 12.29 5.24
CA LEU A 67 -1.18 11.25 4.36
C LEU A 67 -2.00 9.98 4.43
N VAL A 68 -2.25 9.36 3.27
CA VAL A 68 -2.74 7.99 3.16
C VAL A 68 -1.65 7.17 2.48
N ILE A 69 -1.11 6.16 3.18
CA ILE A 69 0.05 5.39 2.71
C ILE A 69 -0.30 3.90 2.61
N PRO A 70 -0.79 3.44 1.45
CA PRO A 70 -0.97 2.00 1.22
C PRO A 70 0.39 1.28 1.24
N HIS A 71 0.51 0.30 2.14
CA HIS A 71 1.70 -0.54 2.21
C HIS A 71 1.36 -1.97 2.67
N THR A 72 2.00 -2.96 2.07
CA THR A 72 1.91 -4.38 2.48
C THR A 72 2.88 -4.74 3.62
N CYS A 73 3.67 -3.79 4.10
CA CYS A 73 4.68 -3.98 5.13
C CYS A 73 5.48 -5.31 5.16
N GLN A 74 6.03 -5.75 4.03
CA GLN A 74 6.73 -7.04 3.95
C GLN A 74 8.00 -7.10 4.80
N ARG A 75 8.72 -5.98 4.91
CA ARG A 75 9.90 -5.84 5.78
C ARG A 75 9.64 -4.73 6.78
N LEU A 76 9.10 -5.10 7.93
CA LEU A 76 8.66 -4.20 8.99
C LEU A 76 9.52 -2.94 9.18
N GLU A 77 10.80 -3.10 9.52
CA GLU A 77 11.70 -1.97 9.80
C GLU A 77 11.94 -1.08 8.57
N ARG A 78 12.26 -1.70 7.43
CA ARG A 78 12.66 -0.98 6.21
C ARG A 78 11.49 -0.37 5.46
N ASP A 79 10.33 -0.98 5.56
CA ASP A 79 9.19 -0.64 4.73
C ASP A 79 8.18 0.24 5.49
N CYS A 80 8.09 0.17 6.82
CA CYS A 80 7.02 0.87 7.55
C CYS A 80 7.43 1.56 8.84
N LEU A 81 8.21 0.91 9.72
CA LEU A 81 8.46 1.48 11.05
C LEU A 81 9.25 2.78 10.99
N TRP A 82 10.17 2.93 10.04
CA TRP A 82 10.88 4.21 9.86
C TRP A 82 9.91 5.35 9.52
N MET A 83 8.94 5.13 8.61
CA MET A 83 7.94 6.16 8.24
C MET A 83 7.08 6.51 9.45
N LEU A 84 6.60 5.49 10.17
CA LEU A 84 5.75 5.69 11.34
C LEU A 84 6.48 6.49 12.43
N ARG A 85 7.73 6.12 12.74
CA ARG A 85 8.58 6.85 13.70
C ARG A 85 8.87 8.28 13.23
N GLU A 86 9.14 8.48 11.95
CA GLU A 86 9.36 9.81 11.38
C GLU A 86 8.09 10.68 11.51
N LEU A 87 6.92 10.16 11.14
CA LEU A 87 5.65 10.87 11.28
C LEU A 87 5.35 11.24 12.74
N VAL A 88 5.51 10.30 13.68
CA VAL A 88 5.39 10.59 15.13
C VAL A 88 6.35 11.71 15.54
N SER A 89 7.62 11.66 15.12
CA SER A 89 8.62 12.69 15.44
C SER A 89 8.27 14.08 14.88
N LYS A 90 7.41 14.14 13.85
CA LYS A 90 6.92 15.36 13.21
C LYS A 90 5.56 15.82 13.74
N GLY A 91 5.04 15.15 14.78
CA GLY A 91 3.80 15.50 15.45
C GLY A 91 2.53 14.98 14.78
N TYR A 92 2.64 14.00 13.88
CA TYR A 92 1.47 13.36 13.29
C TYR A 92 0.77 12.42 14.26
N VAL A 93 -0.55 12.34 14.15
CA VAL A 93 -1.37 11.25 14.70
C VAL A 93 -1.46 10.16 13.63
N ASN A 94 -0.94 8.97 13.96
CA ASN A 94 -0.81 7.87 13.02
C ASN A 94 -1.89 6.83 13.31
N HIS A 95 -2.86 6.76 12.40
CA HIS A 95 -3.85 5.70 12.37
C HIS A 95 -3.33 4.51 11.57
N LEU A 96 -3.61 3.30 12.03
CA LEU A 96 -3.24 2.06 11.35
C LEU A 96 -4.51 1.32 10.93
N VAL A 97 -4.58 0.90 9.67
CA VAL A 97 -5.66 0.07 9.16
C VAL A 97 -5.06 -1.18 8.53
N ILE A 98 -5.34 -2.35 9.08
CA ILE A 98 -5.06 -3.61 8.40
C ILE A 98 -6.30 -4.04 7.63
N VAL A 99 -6.07 -4.41 6.38
CA VAL A 99 -7.08 -4.95 5.49
C VAL A 99 -6.83 -6.44 5.35
N GLU A 100 -7.74 -7.23 5.89
CA GLU A 100 -7.72 -8.69 5.91
C GLU A 100 -8.88 -9.25 5.07
N GLY A 101 -8.88 -10.55 4.85
CA GLY A 101 -9.96 -11.22 4.15
C GLY A 101 -9.66 -12.68 3.88
N ASP A 102 -10.57 -13.33 3.16
CA ASP A 102 -10.37 -14.68 2.67
C ASP A 102 -9.13 -14.74 1.77
N ARG A 103 -8.23 -15.67 2.09
CA ARG A 103 -6.90 -15.74 1.46
C ARG A 103 -7.01 -16.07 -0.03
N ASP A 104 -7.92 -16.97 -0.39
CA ASP A 104 -8.08 -17.41 -1.78
C ASP A 104 -8.70 -16.32 -2.63
N GLU A 105 -9.69 -15.62 -2.10
CA GLU A 105 -10.29 -14.47 -2.76
C GLU A 105 -9.29 -13.31 -2.92
N ILE A 106 -8.49 -13.01 -1.89
CA ILE A 106 -7.42 -12.00 -1.98
C ILE A 106 -6.37 -12.40 -3.02
N ARG A 107 -5.94 -13.67 -3.04
CA ARG A 107 -5.02 -14.20 -4.06
C ARG A 107 -5.62 -14.02 -5.46
N ARG A 108 -6.85 -14.48 -5.68
CA ARG A 108 -7.55 -14.38 -6.97
C ARG A 108 -7.66 -12.94 -7.46
N ARG A 109 -8.05 -12.00 -6.59
CA ARG A 109 -8.09 -10.55 -6.89
C ARG A 109 -6.68 -10.01 -7.20
N GLY A 110 -5.69 -10.43 -6.42
CA GLY A 110 -4.29 -10.06 -6.58
C GLY A 110 -3.72 -10.49 -7.93
N GLU A 111 -3.92 -11.75 -8.31
CA GLU A 111 -3.48 -12.33 -9.59
C GLU A 111 -4.17 -11.65 -10.78
N ARG A 112 -5.49 -11.40 -10.69
CA ARG A 112 -6.23 -10.67 -11.72
C ARG A 112 -5.68 -9.26 -11.93
N ARG A 113 -5.50 -8.50 -10.84
CA ARG A 113 -4.95 -7.14 -10.90
C ARG A 113 -3.50 -7.14 -11.39
N ALA A 114 -2.69 -8.08 -10.92
CA ALA A 114 -1.29 -8.18 -11.31
C ALA A 114 -1.17 -8.47 -12.82
N SER A 115 -2.01 -9.36 -13.34
CA SER A 115 -2.07 -9.65 -14.77
C SER A 115 -2.46 -8.40 -15.59
N ALA A 116 -3.47 -7.65 -15.15
CA ALA A 116 -3.89 -6.42 -15.81
C ALA A 116 -2.83 -5.29 -15.77
N LEU A 117 -1.94 -5.30 -14.77
CA LEU A 117 -0.90 -4.27 -14.57
C LEU A 117 0.50 -4.74 -15.00
N GLY A 118 0.61 -5.89 -15.69
CA GLY A 118 1.89 -6.47 -16.10
C GLY A 118 2.83 -6.78 -14.93
N LYS A 119 2.29 -7.15 -13.77
CA LYS A 119 3.03 -7.50 -12.56
C LYS A 119 2.91 -9.00 -12.27
N ASN A 120 3.95 -9.56 -11.66
CA ASN A 120 3.88 -10.88 -11.05
C ASN A 120 3.32 -10.80 -9.62
N TYR A 121 2.27 -11.56 -9.30
CA TYR A 121 1.75 -11.67 -7.94
C TYR A 121 2.62 -12.60 -7.10
N ALA A 122 2.91 -12.22 -5.86
CA ALA A 122 3.75 -12.98 -4.94
C ALA A 122 2.91 -13.41 -3.71
N PRO A 123 2.31 -14.62 -3.72
CA PRO A 123 1.36 -15.05 -2.70
C PRO A 123 1.98 -15.26 -1.31
N ASN A 124 3.30 -15.45 -1.23
CA ASN A 124 4.05 -15.55 0.02
C ASN A 124 4.09 -14.22 0.80
N GLU A 125 3.80 -13.09 0.15
CA GLU A 125 3.77 -11.78 0.80
C GLU A 125 2.61 -11.62 1.78
N TYR A 126 1.52 -12.38 1.62
CA TYR A 126 0.32 -12.28 2.46
C TYR A 126 0.62 -12.48 3.95
N THR A 127 1.22 -13.63 4.29
CA THR A 127 1.53 -13.98 5.68
C THR A 127 2.58 -13.03 6.29
N ALA A 128 3.56 -12.60 5.51
CA ALA A 128 4.55 -11.62 5.96
C ALA A 128 3.90 -10.27 6.31
N SER A 129 2.96 -9.82 5.48
CA SER A 129 2.22 -8.57 5.68
C SER A 129 1.41 -8.60 6.98
N LEU A 130 0.70 -9.71 7.26
CA LEU A 130 -0.08 -9.86 8.49
C LEU A 130 0.78 -9.88 9.76
N ARG A 131 1.95 -10.52 9.71
CA ARG A 131 2.88 -10.60 10.86
C ARG A 131 3.43 -9.23 11.26
N SER A 132 3.58 -8.31 10.32
CA SER A 132 4.07 -6.95 10.58
C SER A 132 3.05 -6.08 11.34
N PHE A 133 1.76 -6.41 11.31
CA PHE A 133 0.72 -5.55 11.86
C PHE A 133 0.81 -5.36 13.37
N GLY A 134 1.01 -6.44 14.14
CA GLY A 134 1.13 -6.37 15.60
C GLY A 134 2.21 -5.38 16.03
N PRO A 135 3.47 -5.55 15.59
CA PRO A 135 4.53 -4.59 15.87
C PRO A 135 4.24 -3.16 15.38
N MET A 136 3.59 -2.98 14.22
CA MET A 136 3.19 -1.64 13.76
C MET A 136 2.17 -0.98 14.68
N SER A 137 1.21 -1.73 15.21
CA SER A 137 0.17 -1.19 16.10
C SER A 137 0.75 -0.65 17.42
N GLN A 138 1.87 -1.23 17.88
CA GLN A 138 2.64 -0.75 19.04
C GLN A 138 3.44 0.54 18.76
N HIS A 139 3.50 1.01 17.52
CA HIS A 139 4.17 2.25 17.17
C HIS A 139 3.18 3.31 16.64
N ALA A 140 1.89 2.95 16.52
CA ALA A 140 0.83 3.89 16.19
C ALA A 140 0.43 4.68 17.45
N ASN A 141 0.18 5.97 17.28
CA ASN A 141 -0.29 6.88 18.34
C ASN A 141 -1.72 7.40 18.05
N GLY A 142 -2.49 6.66 17.25
CA GLY A 142 -3.87 6.96 16.88
C GLY A 142 -4.73 5.69 16.91
N GLN A 143 -5.80 5.67 16.10
CA GLN A 143 -6.68 4.49 16.01
C GLN A 143 -6.03 3.34 15.25
N VAL A 144 -6.24 2.12 15.72
CA VAL A 144 -5.87 0.88 15.06
C VAL A 144 -7.17 0.13 14.68
N LEU A 145 -7.37 -0.08 13.38
CA LEU A 145 -8.54 -0.73 12.82
C LEU A 145 -8.16 -2.02 12.11
N ARG A 146 -8.97 -3.06 12.31
CA ARG A 146 -8.97 -4.25 11.46
C ARG A 146 -10.21 -4.24 10.59
N VAL A 147 -10.02 -4.42 9.29
CA VAL A 147 -11.08 -4.38 8.28
C VAL A 147 -11.07 -5.67 7.49
N TRP A 148 -12.19 -6.38 7.47
CA TRP A 148 -12.42 -7.52 6.62
C TRP A 148 -12.98 -7.07 5.27
N ASN A 149 -12.34 -7.47 4.16
CA ASN A 149 -12.60 -6.92 2.82
C ASN A 149 -13.04 -7.95 1.77
N THR A 150 -13.58 -9.09 2.22
CA THR A 150 -14.09 -10.16 1.35
C THR A 150 -15.46 -10.63 1.81
N GLY A 151 -16.31 -11.04 0.87
CA GLY A 151 -17.68 -11.48 1.15
C GLY A 151 -18.73 -10.39 0.92
N PRO A 152 -20.03 -10.71 1.07
CA PRO A 152 -21.14 -9.83 0.73
C PRO A 152 -21.28 -8.61 1.65
N GLU A 153 -20.83 -8.72 2.90
CA GLU A 153 -20.91 -7.64 3.90
C GLU A 153 -19.63 -6.78 3.97
N ALA A 154 -18.68 -7.03 3.07
CA ALA A 154 -17.43 -6.27 3.03
C ALA A 154 -17.61 -4.89 2.35
N PRO A 155 -16.82 -3.86 2.74
CA PRO A 155 -15.84 -3.87 3.82
C PRO A 155 -16.48 -3.73 5.22
N LEU A 156 -16.00 -4.51 6.20
CA LEU A 156 -16.50 -4.51 7.58
C LEU A 156 -15.35 -4.25 8.57
N VAL A 157 -15.52 -3.28 9.48
CA VAL A 157 -14.59 -3.09 10.61
C VAL A 157 -14.84 -4.20 11.63
N THR A 158 -13.87 -5.08 11.83
CA THR A 158 -13.99 -6.24 12.74
C THR A 158 -13.41 -5.96 14.12
N SER A 159 -12.50 -4.99 14.24
CA SER A 159 -12.04 -4.51 15.54
C SER A 159 -11.58 -3.06 15.47
N ARG A 160 -11.67 -2.37 16.61
CA ARG A 160 -11.17 -1.02 16.84
C ARG A 160 -10.43 -0.98 18.17
N SER A 161 -9.23 -0.44 18.17
CA SER A 161 -8.47 -0.14 19.38
C SER A 161 -7.69 1.16 19.18
N GLU A 162 -6.99 1.60 20.23
CA GLU A 162 -5.97 2.62 20.13
C GLU A 162 -4.59 1.97 19.96
N GLY A 163 -3.68 2.68 19.32
CA GLY A 163 -2.26 2.31 19.24
C GLY A 163 -1.57 2.56 20.59
N GLY A 164 -0.38 1.97 20.76
CA GLY A 164 0.32 1.99 22.05
C GLY A 164 1.71 2.60 21.98
N THR A 165 1.80 3.93 22.05
CA THR A 165 3.00 4.69 22.45
C THR A 165 2.65 5.69 23.53
#